data_AF-A0A847FUC8-F1
#
_entry.id   AF-A0A847FUC8-F1
#
_cell.length_a   1.000
_cell.length_b   1.000
_cell.length_c   1.000
_cell.angle_alpha   90.00
_cell.angle_beta   90.00
_cell.angle_gamma   90.00
#
_symmetry.space_group_name_H-M   'P 1'
#
loop_
_entity.id
_entity.type
_entity.pdbx_description
1 polymer ?
#
loop_
_entity_poly.entity_id
_entity_poly.type
_entity_poly.pdbx_seq_one_letter_code
_entity_poly.pdbx_strand_id
1 'polypeptide(L)'
;MATDTFSIVASQHLFSSLAELSPELDVVPDLAASWQVRDEGHTYVVQLRDDLRWTDGRPVVAADFEAAWKRMLDPATASVNATLWQDLKGARAFHTGVVRDPDQVGVRAADDRVLVVELEDPVSYFPQLLALGSACAIPRHSLAQHGAAWAEPQNLVTCGPFRLENPDPQGVWQLVRNDGYHGQFAGNVQHVELHGGLEPGTLLEMYEADLLDVIHLGFLRSLDAGAWAQQRHAAEYVTGPWLRTIYLFFNAGRPPLHDPRVRRALALALDRDALANRALNGYDVPATGGFVPPGMPGHTPGIGLPYDPDEARHLLAEAGYPGGRGLPTIQAQGVDTGMFGATKEWLQTRWREILGIAVEWQPLDWGEIRDTGPDAPHLFFGGGWPTTRTPTVSCGWASRSWAFCPAKASWQAWWKRPGAPPTSRSGWRCTGRLTGSCWRARSWSRFSTGACISSSSRGSSASPCRP
;
A
#
# COMPACT_ATOMS: atom_id res chain seq x y z
N MET A 1 3.71 6.79 14.56
CA MET A 1 3.22 6.65 13.18
C MET A 1 3.65 5.29 12.70
N ALA A 2 2.72 4.45 12.24
CA ALA A 2 3.04 3.12 11.75
C ALA A 2 3.44 3.18 10.27
N THR A 3 4.59 2.60 9.92
CA THR A 3 5.09 2.54 8.53
C THR A 3 5.45 1.13 8.09
N ASP A 4 5.69 0.22 9.05
CA ASP A 4 5.92 -1.20 8.83
C ASP A 4 4.64 -2.03 9.10
N THR A 5 4.61 -3.25 8.59
CA THR A 5 3.44 -4.14 8.68
C THR A 5 3.03 -4.44 10.12
N PHE A 6 3.98 -4.66 11.03
CA PHE A 6 3.64 -5.01 12.42
C PHE A 6 2.97 -3.83 13.11
N SER A 7 3.56 -2.64 13.01
CA SER A 7 2.98 -1.42 13.55
C SER A 7 1.60 -1.12 12.94
N ILE A 8 1.39 -1.39 11.64
CA ILE A 8 0.09 -1.20 10.99
C ILE A 8 -0.95 -2.17 11.57
N VAL A 9 -0.63 -3.45 11.68
CA VAL A 9 -1.54 -4.47 12.25
C VAL A 9 -1.88 -4.12 13.70
N ALA A 10 -0.86 -3.84 14.54
CA ALA A 10 -1.09 -3.42 15.92
C ALA A 10 -1.96 -2.16 16.00
N SER A 11 -1.71 -1.16 15.14
CA SER A 11 -2.53 0.06 15.09
C SER A 11 -3.97 -0.22 14.67
N GLN A 12 -4.22 -1.16 13.75
CA GLN A 12 -5.57 -1.54 13.31
C GLN A 12 -6.37 -2.28 14.40
N HIS A 13 -5.70 -3.00 15.30
CA HIS A 13 -6.36 -3.58 16.46
C HIS A 13 -6.68 -2.53 17.53
N LEU A 14 -5.80 -1.54 17.70
CA LEU A 14 -5.88 -0.55 18.76
C LEU A 14 -6.76 0.65 18.38
N PHE A 15 -6.74 1.10 17.13
CA PHE A 15 -7.44 2.29 16.65
C PHE A 15 -8.34 1.96 15.45
N SER A 16 -9.51 2.58 15.44
CA SER A 16 -10.45 2.54 14.31
C SER A 16 -10.52 3.87 13.58
N SER A 17 -10.87 3.82 12.31
CA SER A 17 -10.96 4.98 11.41
C SER A 17 -12.41 5.39 11.19
N LEU A 18 -12.65 6.51 10.49
CA LEU A 18 -14.01 6.95 10.18
C LEU A 18 -14.77 5.95 9.31
N ALA A 19 -14.05 5.27 8.42
CA ALA A 19 -14.56 4.21 7.57
C ALA A 19 -13.70 2.94 7.70
N GLU A 20 -14.20 1.84 7.18
CA GLU A 20 -13.46 0.60 6.91
C GLU A 20 -13.67 0.21 5.45
N LEU A 21 -12.85 -0.70 4.93
CA LEU A 21 -13.06 -1.33 3.63
C LEU A 21 -13.66 -2.72 3.81
N SER A 22 -14.74 -3.00 3.08
CA SER A 22 -15.34 -4.33 3.02
C SER A 22 -14.38 -5.36 2.39
N PRO A 23 -14.67 -6.67 2.49
CA PRO A 23 -13.92 -7.69 1.72
C PRO A 23 -13.89 -7.42 0.21
N GLU A 24 -14.93 -6.76 -0.32
CA GLU A 24 -15.04 -6.34 -1.72
C GLU A 24 -14.35 -4.99 -2.01
N LEU A 25 -13.72 -4.38 -1.01
CA LEU A 25 -13.01 -3.09 -1.05
C LEU A 25 -13.92 -1.87 -1.21
N ASP A 26 -15.19 -2.00 -0.83
CA ASP A 26 -16.10 -0.86 -0.72
C ASP A 26 -15.82 -0.08 0.57
N VAL A 27 -15.87 1.25 0.49
CA VAL A 27 -15.74 2.11 1.67
C VAL A 27 -17.06 2.07 2.45
N VAL A 28 -17.04 1.48 3.63
CA VAL A 28 -18.21 1.35 4.52
C VAL A 28 -17.98 2.13 5.82
N PRO A 29 -19.04 2.66 6.47
CA PRO A 29 -18.88 3.41 7.71
C PRO A 29 -18.38 2.53 8.88
N ASP A 30 -17.48 3.07 9.70
CA ASP A 30 -17.05 2.46 10.97
C ASP A 30 -17.32 3.42 12.15
N LEU A 31 -16.36 4.28 12.55
CA LEU A 31 -16.62 5.30 13.57
C LEU A 31 -17.58 6.40 13.07
N ALA A 32 -17.62 6.63 11.76
CA ALA A 32 -18.69 7.42 11.15
C ALA A 32 -19.98 6.60 11.09
N ALA A 33 -21.11 7.21 11.42
CA ALA A 33 -22.44 6.67 11.10
C ALA A 33 -22.77 6.88 9.61
N SER A 34 -22.36 8.02 9.04
CA SER A 34 -22.54 8.33 7.61
C SER A 34 -21.70 9.55 7.21
N TRP A 35 -21.61 9.83 5.91
CA TRP A 35 -21.13 11.11 5.41
C TRP A 35 -21.95 11.60 4.22
N GLN A 36 -22.04 12.92 4.07
CA GLN A 36 -22.67 13.58 2.93
C GLN A 36 -21.62 14.30 2.11
N VAL A 37 -21.69 14.15 0.79
CA VAL A 37 -20.87 14.91 -0.16
C VAL A 37 -21.68 16.11 -0.65
N ARG A 38 -21.11 17.31 -0.53
CA ARG A 38 -21.71 18.60 -0.90
C ARG A 38 -20.80 19.35 -1.87
N ASP A 39 -21.35 20.42 -2.43
CA ASP A 39 -20.61 21.38 -3.24
C ASP A 39 -19.77 20.72 -4.34
N GLU A 40 -20.40 19.81 -5.09
CA GLU A 40 -19.78 19.08 -6.21
C GLU A 40 -18.53 18.26 -5.82
N GLY A 41 -18.43 17.84 -4.56
CA GLY A 41 -17.31 17.03 -4.05
C GLY A 41 -16.25 17.82 -3.30
N HIS A 42 -16.43 19.13 -3.08
CA HIS A 42 -15.50 19.94 -2.29
C HIS A 42 -15.71 19.81 -0.79
N THR A 43 -16.87 19.33 -0.33
CA THR A 43 -17.18 19.29 1.10
C THR A 43 -17.75 17.95 1.51
N TYR A 44 -17.18 17.39 2.58
CA TYR A 44 -17.65 16.18 3.23
C TYR A 44 -18.14 16.54 4.64
N VAL A 45 -19.39 16.19 4.94
CA VAL A 45 -19.96 16.32 6.29
C VAL A 45 -20.09 14.92 6.86
N VAL A 46 -19.20 14.58 7.79
CA VAL A 46 -19.12 13.26 8.43
C VAL A 46 -19.87 13.31 9.75
N GLN A 47 -20.86 12.43 9.89
CA GLN A 47 -21.60 12.22 11.13
C GLN A 47 -20.96 11.05 11.88
N LEU A 48 -20.41 11.31 13.07
CA LEU A 48 -19.94 10.28 13.99
C LEU A 48 -21.11 9.56 14.64
N ARG A 49 -20.86 8.31 15.04
CA ARG A 49 -21.77 7.56 15.92
C ARG A 49 -21.84 8.20 17.31
N ASP A 50 -22.88 7.86 18.05
CA ASP A 50 -23.17 8.42 19.37
C ASP A 50 -22.62 7.59 20.55
N ASP A 51 -22.22 6.36 20.26
CA ASP A 51 -21.76 5.36 21.21
C ASP A 51 -20.24 5.24 21.29
N LEU A 52 -19.50 6.07 20.55
CA LEU A 52 -18.04 5.98 20.50
C LEU A 52 -17.39 6.30 21.85
N ARG A 53 -16.52 5.40 22.32
CA ARG A 53 -15.75 5.58 23.55
C ARG A 53 -14.27 5.26 23.35
N TRP A 54 -13.44 6.08 23.97
CA TRP A 54 -12.05 5.76 24.26
C TRP A 54 -11.99 4.63 25.31
N THR A 55 -10.87 3.90 25.36
CA THR A 55 -10.65 2.81 26.33
C THR A 55 -10.69 3.26 27.80
N ASP A 56 -10.55 4.55 28.07
CA ASP A 56 -10.71 5.17 29.40
C ASP A 56 -12.15 5.63 29.71
N GLY A 57 -13.10 5.32 28.82
CA GLY A 57 -14.53 5.61 28.97
C GLY A 57 -14.96 7.00 28.51
N ARG A 58 -14.04 7.88 28.10
CA ARG A 58 -14.40 9.20 27.56
C ARG A 58 -15.04 9.08 26.16
N PRO A 59 -15.95 9.98 25.78
CA PRO A 59 -16.49 9.99 24.41
C PRO A 59 -15.40 10.33 23.39
N VAL A 60 -15.41 9.64 22.26
CA VAL A 60 -14.67 10.07 21.06
C VAL A 60 -15.51 11.13 20.36
N VAL A 61 -14.93 12.28 20.07
CA VAL A 61 -15.63 13.43 19.47
C VAL A 61 -14.97 13.90 18.18
N ALA A 62 -15.68 14.65 17.34
CA ALA A 62 -15.16 15.18 16.07
C ALA A 62 -13.88 16.01 16.26
N ALA A 63 -13.76 16.69 17.40
CA ALA A 63 -12.60 17.49 17.75
C ALA A 63 -11.31 16.64 17.91
N ASP A 64 -11.42 15.34 18.19
CA ASP A 64 -10.27 14.41 18.25
C ASP A 64 -9.71 14.11 16.86
N PHE A 65 -10.57 14.01 15.84
CA PHE A 65 -10.17 13.83 14.44
C PHE A 65 -9.56 15.10 13.86
N GLU A 66 -10.20 16.24 14.11
CA GLU A 66 -9.67 17.55 13.71
C GLU A 66 -8.24 17.75 14.24
N ALA A 67 -8.03 17.50 15.55
CA ALA A 67 -6.71 17.60 16.15
C ALA A 67 -5.71 16.59 15.57
N ALA A 68 -6.14 15.36 15.29
CA ALA A 68 -5.30 14.33 14.68
C ALA A 68 -4.76 14.77 13.31
N TRP A 69 -5.64 15.27 12.45
CA TRP A 69 -5.27 15.62 11.07
C TRP A 69 -4.45 16.90 11.02
N LYS A 70 -4.78 17.91 11.83
CA LYS A 70 -3.97 19.13 11.97
C LYS A 70 -2.57 18.78 12.51
N ARG A 71 -2.47 17.92 13.53
CA ARG A 71 -1.18 17.45 14.06
C ARG A 71 -0.37 16.70 13.01
N MET A 72 -1.01 15.83 12.22
CA MET A 72 -0.33 15.10 11.15
C MET A 72 0.23 16.03 10.06
N LEU A 73 -0.48 17.11 9.74
CA LEU A 73 -0.04 18.10 8.76
C LEU A 73 1.01 19.08 9.32
N ASP A 74 1.08 19.24 10.65
CA ASP A 74 2.05 20.12 11.31
C ASP A 74 3.50 19.70 10.93
N PRO A 75 4.30 20.62 10.36
CA PRO A 75 5.70 20.35 10.02
C PRO A 75 6.52 19.83 11.21
N ALA A 76 6.21 20.25 12.44
CA ALA A 76 6.91 19.83 13.66
C ALA A 76 6.68 18.35 13.99
N THR A 77 5.58 17.77 13.53
CA THR A 77 5.31 16.33 13.69
C THR A 77 6.15 15.46 12.75
N ALA A 78 6.67 16.04 11.66
CA ALA A 78 7.45 15.35 10.63
C ALA A 78 6.76 14.06 10.11
N SER A 79 5.46 14.12 9.86
CA SER A 79 4.70 12.96 9.41
C SER A 79 4.99 12.59 7.97
N VAL A 80 5.40 11.34 7.74
CA VAL A 80 5.54 10.77 6.39
C VAL A 80 4.21 10.64 5.65
N ASN A 81 3.10 10.60 6.39
CA ASN A 81 1.74 10.47 5.84
C ASN A 81 1.08 11.83 5.58
N ALA A 82 1.72 12.96 5.91
CA ALA A 82 1.14 14.29 5.71
C ALA A 82 0.69 14.55 4.27
N THR A 83 1.39 13.99 3.28
CA THR A 83 1.07 14.13 1.86
C THR A 83 -0.30 13.59 1.46
N LEU A 84 -0.79 12.55 2.14
CA LEU A 84 -2.12 11.98 1.88
C LEU A 84 -3.24 12.98 2.20
N TRP A 85 -2.95 13.99 3.03
CA TRP A 85 -3.92 14.94 3.56
C TRP A 85 -3.71 16.36 3.02
N GLN A 86 -2.80 16.54 2.06
CA GLN A 86 -2.51 17.86 1.46
C GLN A 86 -3.58 18.35 0.48
N ASP A 87 -4.53 17.49 0.08
CA ASP A 87 -5.68 17.89 -0.73
C ASP A 87 -6.79 18.55 0.10
N LEU A 88 -6.69 18.53 1.43
CA LEU A 88 -7.51 19.39 2.28
C LEU A 88 -7.19 20.86 1.95
N LYS A 89 -8.23 21.70 1.92
CA LYS A 89 -8.10 23.13 1.70
C LYS A 89 -7.07 23.72 2.66
N GLY A 90 -6.11 24.49 2.14
CA GLY A 90 -5.06 25.12 2.95
C GLY A 90 -3.99 24.20 3.57
N ALA A 91 -4.14 22.87 3.51
CA ALA A 91 -3.22 21.93 4.17
C ALA A 91 -1.80 21.97 3.62
N ARG A 92 -1.63 22.16 2.30
CA ARG A 92 -0.31 22.28 1.68
C ARG A 92 0.44 23.52 2.18
N ALA A 93 -0.25 24.66 2.29
CA ALA A 93 0.35 25.90 2.78
C ALA A 93 0.73 25.77 4.26
N PHE A 94 -0.10 25.10 5.06
CA PHE A 94 0.19 24.81 6.46
C PHE A 94 1.40 23.86 6.61
N HIS A 95 1.40 22.74 5.90
CA HIS A 95 2.48 21.74 5.97
C HIS A 95 3.83 22.25 5.45
N THR A 96 3.83 23.22 4.54
CA THR A 96 5.07 23.85 4.05
C THR A 96 5.51 25.05 4.90
N GLY A 97 4.75 25.40 5.95
CA GLY A 97 5.03 26.53 6.83
C GLY A 97 4.77 27.91 6.22
N VAL A 98 4.17 27.96 5.03
CA VAL A 98 3.72 29.22 4.39
C VAL A 98 2.59 29.85 5.21
N VAL A 99 1.69 29.02 5.71
CA VAL A 99 0.69 29.38 6.72
C VAL A 99 1.05 28.68 8.02
N ARG A 100 0.90 29.36 9.15
CA ARG A 100 1.14 28.79 10.50
C ARG A 100 -0.12 28.57 11.31
N ASP A 101 -1.23 29.13 10.84
CA ASP A 101 -2.52 29.01 11.49
C ASP A 101 -3.17 27.67 11.11
N PRO A 102 -3.32 26.73 12.07
CA PRO A 102 -3.95 25.44 11.80
C PRO A 102 -5.44 25.57 11.46
N ASP A 103 -6.10 26.68 11.79
CA ASP A 103 -7.53 26.89 11.49
C ASP A 103 -7.81 27.20 10.02
N GLN A 104 -6.76 27.40 9.22
CA GLN A 104 -6.86 27.48 7.75
C GLN A 104 -6.87 26.11 7.07
N VAL A 105 -6.63 25.02 7.81
CA VAL A 105 -6.76 23.67 7.28
C VAL A 105 -8.24 23.31 7.21
N GLY A 106 -8.70 22.79 6.07
CA GLY A 106 -10.07 22.40 5.76
C GLY A 106 -10.58 21.18 6.53
N VAL A 107 -10.44 21.16 7.86
CA VAL A 107 -11.03 20.18 8.76
C VAL A 107 -11.46 20.88 10.05
N ARG A 108 -12.73 20.74 10.41
CA ARG A 108 -13.30 21.36 11.61
C ARG A 108 -14.38 20.50 12.25
N ALA A 109 -14.38 20.40 13.56
CA ALA A 109 -15.51 19.91 14.34
C ALA A 109 -16.59 21.00 14.39
N ALA A 110 -17.72 20.77 13.73
CA ALA A 110 -18.87 21.66 13.82
C ALA A 110 -19.63 21.48 15.15
N ASP A 111 -19.61 20.26 15.69
CA ASP A 111 -20.05 19.89 17.04
C ASP A 111 -19.33 18.59 17.47
N ASP A 112 -19.72 18.00 18.61
CA ASP A 112 -19.10 16.78 19.13
C ASP A 112 -19.18 15.58 18.18
N ARG A 113 -20.12 15.55 17.25
CA ARG A 113 -20.39 14.41 16.36
C ARG A 113 -20.36 14.76 14.88
N VAL A 114 -20.14 16.01 14.50
CA VAL A 114 -20.12 16.45 13.10
C VAL A 114 -18.74 17.00 12.75
N LEU A 115 -18.02 16.25 11.93
CA LEU A 115 -16.76 16.68 11.32
C LEU A 115 -17.04 17.20 9.91
N VAL A 116 -16.64 18.44 9.63
CA VAL A 116 -16.72 19.04 8.30
C VAL A 116 -15.33 19.10 7.70
N VAL A 117 -15.21 18.58 6.48
CA VAL A 117 -13.97 18.53 5.72
C VAL A 117 -14.15 19.29 4.42
N GLU A 118 -13.23 20.20 4.12
CA GLU A 118 -13.18 20.98 2.89
C GLU A 118 -11.92 20.62 2.10
N LEU A 119 -12.10 20.31 0.82
CA LEU A 119 -11.03 19.98 -0.11
C LEU A 119 -10.68 21.19 -0.98
N GLU A 120 -9.44 21.26 -1.43
CA GLU A 120 -8.99 22.29 -2.38
C GLU A 120 -9.66 22.12 -3.75
N ASP A 121 -9.83 20.87 -4.19
CA ASP A 121 -10.51 20.45 -5.43
C ASP A 121 -11.34 19.18 -5.13
N PRO A 122 -12.31 18.78 -5.98
CA PRO A 122 -13.02 17.52 -5.80
C PRO A 122 -12.06 16.33 -5.94
N VAL A 123 -11.95 15.53 -4.88
CA VAL A 123 -11.08 14.36 -4.84
C VAL A 123 -11.91 13.08 -4.72
N SER A 124 -12.03 12.33 -5.84
CA SER A 124 -12.86 11.13 -5.89
C SER A 124 -12.39 9.99 -4.98
N TYR A 125 -11.11 9.99 -4.58
CA TYR A 125 -10.53 8.98 -3.68
C TYR A 125 -10.58 9.37 -2.20
N PHE A 126 -11.16 10.53 -1.86
CA PHE A 126 -11.17 11.00 -0.47
C PHE A 126 -11.85 10.04 0.51
N PRO A 127 -13.01 9.40 0.19
CA PRO A 127 -13.63 8.43 1.09
C PRO A 127 -12.70 7.27 1.47
N GLN A 128 -11.82 6.83 0.56
CA GLN A 128 -10.86 5.76 0.84
C GLN A 128 -9.80 6.20 1.86
N LEU A 129 -9.42 7.49 1.87
CA LEU A 129 -8.52 8.03 2.89
C LEU A 129 -9.12 7.93 4.29
N LEU A 130 -10.45 8.03 4.41
CA LEU A 130 -11.17 7.90 5.68
C LEU A 130 -11.09 6.49 6.29
N ALA A 131 -10.69 5.48 5.50
CA ALA A 131 -10.47 4.11 5.94
C ALA A 131 -9.01 3.79 6.28
N LEU A 132 -8.10 4.76 6.14
CA LEU A 132 -6.70 4.58 6.47
C LEU A 132 -6.46 4.87 7.95
N GLY A 133 -5.50 4.16 8.56
CA GLY A 133 -5.08 4.44 9.94
C GLY A 133 -4.58 5.88 10.18
N SER A 134 -4.18 6.60 9.12
CA SER A 134 -3.88 8.04 9.21
C SER A 134 -5.10 8.92 9.45
N ALA A 135 -6.32 8.40 9.21
CA ALA A 135 -7.58 9.08 9.47
C ALA A 135 -8.05 8.92 10.92
N CYS A 136 -7.45 8.02 11.70
CA CYS A 136 -7.82 7.78 13.09
C CYS A 136 -7.76 9.05 13.94
N ALA A 137 -8.67 9.13 14.92
CA ALA A 137 -8.62 10.13 15.96
C ALA A 137 -7.39 9.94 16.88
N ILE A 138 -6.99 11.00 17.57
CA ILE A 138 -6.02 10.92 18.67
C ILE A 138 -6.69 11.32 19.99
N PRO A 139 -6.37 10.67 21.12
CA PRO A 139 -6.93 11.01 22.42
C PRO A 139 -6.37 12.35 22.90
N ARG A 140 -7.06 13.45 22.60
CA ARG A 140 -6.60 14.81 22.92
C ARG A 140 -6.24 15.00 24.38
N HIS A 141 -7.01 14.38 25.28
CA HIS A 141 -6.77 14.46 26.71
C HIS A 141 -5.49 13.75 27.14
N SER A 142 -5.21 12.54 26.61
CA SER A 142 -3.97 11.82 26.91
C SER A 142 -2.78 12.58 26.32
N LEU A 143 -2.89 13.10 25.09
CA LEU A 143 -1.86 13.93 24.48
C LEU A 143 -1.56 15.19 25.29
N ALA A 144 -2.58 15.90 25.77
CA ALA A 144 -2.40 17.10 26.60
C ALA A 144 -1.74 16.78 27.95
N GLN A 145 -2.04 15.62 28.53
CA GLN A 145 -1.52 15.21 29.84
C GLN A 145 -0.09 14.66 29.75
N HIS A 146 0.24 13.89 28.71
CA HIS A 146 1.47 13.11 28.62
C HIS A 146 2.44 13.58 27.52
N GLY A 147 2.04 14.52 26.66
CA GLY A 147 2.87 15.01 25.58
C GLY A 147 3.33 13.86 24.68
N ALA A 148 4.62 13.79 24.36
CA ALA A 148 5.19 12.72 23.55
C ALA A 148 4.96 11.30 24.14
N ALA A 149 4.82 11.18 25.46
CA ALA A 149 4.65 9.90 26.15
C ALA A 149 3.21 9.36 26.11
N TRP A 150 2.27 10.05 25.43
CA TRP A 150 0.87 9.59 25.31
C TRP A 150 0.73 8.21 24.65
N ALA A 151 1.68 7.84 23.81
CA ALA A 151 1.71 6.57 23.08
C ALA A 151 2.49 5.47 23.82
N GLU A 152 3.05 5.77 25.00
CA GLU A 152 3.66 4.75 25.85
C GLU A 152 2.58 3.82 26.41
N PRO A 153 2.85 2.51 26.59
CA PRO A 153 1.84 1.52 26.98
C PRO A 153 0.96 1.93 28.16
N GLN A 154 1.54 2.53 29.21
CA GLN A 154 0.85 2.95 30.42
C GLN A 154 -0.07 4.17 30.24
N ASN A 155 0.11 4.95 29.18
CA ASN A 155 -0.66 6.16 28.89
C ASN A 155 -1.59 5.99 27.66
N LEU A 156 -1.49 4.84 26.99
CA LEU A 156 -2.12 4.59 25.71
C LEU A 156 -3.64 4.49 25.87
N VAL A 157 -4.33 5.41 25.22
CA VAL A 157 -5.80 5.44 25.15
C VAL A 157 -6.20 5.28 23.69
N THR A 158 -7.08 4.32 23.41
CA THR A 158 -7.39 3.90 22.03
C THR A 158 -8.90 3.75 21.82
N CYS A 159 -9.34 3.56 20.58
CA CYS A 159 -10.77 3.54 20.21
C CYS A 159 -11.15 2.38 19.28
N GLY A 160 -10.23 1.46 19.04
CA GLY A 160 -10.42 0.30 18.17
C GLY A 160 -10.98 -0.93 18.92
N PRO A 161 -11.05 -2.07 18.23
CA PRO A 161 -11.65 -3.32 18.75
C PRO A 161 -10.93 -3.94 19.94
N PHE A 162 -9.64 -3.63 20.13
CA PHE A 162 -8.83 -4.12 21.24
C PHE A 162 -8.12 -2.96 21.95
N ARG A 163 -7.71 -3.22 23.19
CA ARG A 163 -6.83 -2.36 23.97
C ARG A 163 -5.60 -3.13 24.39
N LEU A 164 -4.50 -2.42 24.54
CA LEU A 164 -3.25 -2.99 25.05
C LEU A 164 -3.44 -3.39 26.51
N GLU A 165 -3.21 -4.67 26.80
CA GLU A 165 -2.99 -5.16 28.15
C GLU A 165 -1.50 -5.00 28.47
N ASN A 166 -1.19 -4.68 29.72
CA ASN A 166 0.14 -4.29 30.23
C ASN A 166 1.28 -5.05 29.51
N PRO A 167 2.34 -4.37 29.02
CA PRO A 167 3.32 -5.02 28.15
C PRO A 167 4.01 -6.18 28.88
N ASP A 168 4.03 -7.33 28.22
CA ASP A 168 4.78 -8.51 28.65
C ASP A 168 6.28 -8.23 28.58
N PRO A 169 7.08 -8.53 29.63
CA PRO A 169 8.53 -8.48 29.57
C PRO A 169 9.17 -9.35 28.47
N GLN A 170 8.45 -10.32 27.88
CA GLN A 170 8.93 -11.18 26.80
C GLN A 170 8.83 -10.55 25.40
N GLY A 171 8.30 -9.33 25.28
CA GLY A 171 8.22 -8.62 23.99
C GLY A 171 7.02 -9.01 23.11
N VAL A 172 6.03 -9.70 23.68
CA VAL A 172 4.74 -10.01 23.04
C VAL A 172 3.73 -8.91 23.37
N TRP A 173 2.98 -8.46 22.37
CA TRP A 173 1.91 -7.47 22.57
C TRP A 173 0.62 -8.19 22.90
N GLN A 174 0.17 -8.03 24.15
CA GLN A 174 -1.03 -8.65 24.68
C GLN A 174 -2.22 -7.69 24.49
N LEU A 175 -3.22 -8.09 23.72
CA LEU A 175 -4.37 -7.26 23.40
C LEU A 175 -5.65 -7.91 23.91
N VAL A 176 -6.44 -7.17 24.69
CA VAL A 176 -7.75 -7.62 25.17
C VAL A 176 -8.87 -6.86 24.49
N ARG A 177 -10.02 -7.52 24.32
CA ARG A 177 -11.21 -6.92 23.73
C ARG A 177 -11.55 -5.58 24.39
N ASN A 178 -11.89 -4.60 23.57
CA ASN A 178 -12.48 -3.34 24.01
C ASN A 178 -14.01 -3.43 23.93
N ASP A 179 -14.68 -3.62 25.07
CA ASP A 179 -16.15 -3.69 25.12
C ASP A 179 -16.85 -2.38 24.72
N GLY A 180 -16.13 -1.26 24.71
CA GLY A 180 -16.63 0.03 24.21
C GLY A 180 -16.56 0.18 22.69
N TYR A 181 -16.07 -0.83 21.96
CA TYR A 181 -16.04 -0.83 20.51
C TYR A 181 -17.31 -1.43 19.91
N HIS A 182 -17.94 -0.67 19.01
CA HIS A 182 -19.23 -1.02 18.41
C HIS A 182 -19.22 -0.98 16.86
N GLY A 183 -18.03 -1.13 16.26
CA GLY A 183 -17.87 -1.25 14.81
C GLY A 183 -18.56 -2.49 14.23
N GLN A 184 -18.62 -2.57 12.90
CA GLN A 184 -19.43 -3.60 12.21
C GLN A 184 -18.98 -5.05 12.50
N PHE A 185 -17.70 -5.26 12.80
CA PHE A 185 -17.12 -6.58 13.02
C PHE A 185 -16.72 -6.78 14.49
N ALA A 186 -17.68 -7.13 15.33
CA ALA A 186 -17.42 -7.33 16.76
C ALA A 186 -16.66 -8.64 17.06
N GLY A 187 -16.81 -9.70 16.23
CA GLY A 187 -16.17 -11.01 16.44
C GLY A 187 -16.42 -11.63 17.83
N ASN A 188 -15.84 -12.80 18.12
CA ASN A 188 -15.90 -13.45 19.44
C ASN A 188 -14.53 -13.56 20.14
N VAL A 189 -13.44 -13.14 19.49
CA VAL A 189 -12.06 -13.14 20.01
C VAL A 189 -11.94 -12.23 21.23
N GLN A 190 -11.48 -12.76 22.37
CA GLN A 190 -11.33 -11.98 23.62
C GLN A 190 -9.92 -11.45 23.83
N HIS A 191 -8.93 -12.20 23.33
CA HIS A 191 -7.52 -11.97 23.55
C HIS A 191 -6.77 -12.19 22.23
N VAL A 192 -5.77 -11.36 21.95
CA VAL A 192 -4.88 -11.48 20.79
C VAL A 192 -3.45 -11.24 21.25
N GLU A 193 -2.57 -12.18 20.90
CA GLU A 193 -1.12 -12.04 21.12
C GLU A 193 -0.47 -11.69 19.79
N LEU A 194 0.23 -10.55 19.72
CA LEU A 194 1.01 -10.19 18.53
C LEU A 194 2.49 -10.42 18.80
N HIS A 195 3.06 -11.35 18.05
CA HIS A 195 4.49 -11.67 18.07
C HIS A 195 5.22 -10.91 16.96
N GLY A 196 6.18 -10.07 17.36
CA GLY A 196 7.03 -9.32 16.43
C GLY A 196 8.47 -9.87 16.41
N GLY A 197 9.16 -9.70 15.28
CA GLY A 197 10.61 -9.93 15.18
C GLY A 197 11.07 -11.40 15.24
N LEU A 198 10.16 -12.36 15.07
CA LEU A 198 10.51 -13.78 14.98
C LEU A 198 11.08 -14.14 13.60
N GLU A 199 12.12 -14.96 13.59
CA GLU A 199 12.69 -15.49 12.35
C GLU A 199 11.72 -16.46 11.65
N PRO A 200 11.74 -16.51 10.31
CA PRO A 200 10.93 -17.40 9.49
C PRO A 200 10.76 -18.84 9.99
N GLY A 201 11.86 -19.52 10.34
CA GLY A 201 11.82 -20.91 10.80
C GLY A 201 11.11 -21.06 12.14
N THR A 202 11.38 -20.16 13.09
CA THR A 202 10.76 -20.16 14.42
C THR A 202 9.25 -19.92 14.34
N LEU A 203 8.78 -19.05 13.45
CA LEU A 203 7.34 -18.85 13.22
C LEU A 203 6.65 -20.16 12.81
N LEU A 204 7.29 -20.94 11.95
CA LEU A 204 6.75 -22.21 11.48
C LEU A 204 6.71 -23.26 12.59
N GLU A 205 7.81 -23.39 13.33
CA GLU A 205 7.91 -24.32 14.47
C GLU A 205 6.87 -24.00 15.55
N MET A 206 6.67 -22.72 15.86
CA MET A 206 5.65 -22.28 16.83
C MET A 206 4.23 -22.57 16.33
N TYR A 207 3.96 -22.37 15.03
CA TYR A 207 2.68 -22.73 14.43
C TYR A 207 2.41 -24.24 14.49
N GLU A 208 3.39 -25.06 14.10
CA GLU A 208 3.28 -26.54 14.19
C GLU A 208 3.12 -27.04 15.64
N ALA A 209 3.66 -26.30 16.60
CA ALA A 209 3.53 -26.58 18.03
C ALA A 209 2.22 -26.06 18.66
N ASP A 210 1.28 -25.55 17.84
CA ASP A 210 0.00 -24.98 18.30
C ASP A 210 0.17 -23.78 19.25
N LEU A 211 1.29 -23.04 19.10
CA LEU A 211 1.59 -21.82 19.86
C LEU A 211 1.21 -20.54 19.10
N LEU A 212 0.91 -20.62 17.80
CA LEU A 212 0.45 -19.51 16.97
C LEU A 212 -0.75 -19.96 16.14
N ASP A 213 -1.83 -19.17 16.13
CA ASP A 213 -3.02 -19.46 15.31
C ASP A 213 -2.88 -19.00 13.85
N VAL A 214 -2.10 -17.93 13.62
CA VAL A 214 -1.97 -17.28 12.31
C VAL A 214 -0.51 -16.88 12.06
N ILE A 215 0.04 -17.34 10.95
CA ILE A 215 1.35 -16.91 10.45
C ILE A 215 1.26 -16.33 9.05
N HIS A 216 2.05 -15.28 8.79
CA HIS A 216 2.13 -14.68 7.47
C HIS A 216 3.30 -15.27 6.67
N LEU A 217 2.97 -16.12 5.70
CA LEU A 217 3.97 -16.86 4.89
C LEU A 217 4.78 -15.97 3.94
N GLY A 218 4.45 -14.69 3.78
CA GLY A 218 5.14 -13.81 2.82
C GLY A 218 6.63 -13.60 3.10
N PHE A 219 7.09 -13.79 4.33
CA PHE A 219 8.52 -13.75 4.68
C PHE A 219 9.19 -15.13 4.58
N LEU A 220 8.42 -16.21 4.47
CA LEU A 220 8.90 -17.60 4.38
C LEU A 220 9.08 -18.06 2.92
N ARG A 221 8.87 -17.18 1.93
CA ARG A 221 8.82 -17.54 0.50
C ARG A 221 10.11 -18.17 -0.04
N SER A 222 11.26 -17.85 0.56
CA SER A 222 12.57 -18.43 0.20
C SER A 222 12.77 -19.85 0.71
N LEU A 223 11.93 -20.33 1.63
CA LEU A 223 12.04 -21.65 2.27
C LEU A 223 11.11 -22.70 1.64
N ASP A 224 10.51 -22.41 0.48
CA ASP A 224 9.42 -23.21 -0.11
C ASP A 224 8.25 -23.44 0.86
N ALA A 225 8.11 -22.57 1.87
CA ALA A 225 7.18 -22.74 2.97
C ALA A 225 5.72 -22.78 2.53
N GLY A 226 5.37 -22.14 1.41
CA GLY A 226 4.00 -22.25 0.89
C GLY A 226 3.71 -23.59 0.21
N ALA A 227 4.67 -24.26 -0.45
CA ALA A 227 4.46 -25.60 -0.97
C ALA A 227 4.40 -26.61 0.18
N TRP A 228 5.27 -26.44 1.17
CA TRP A 228 5.22 -27.15 2.44
C TRP A 228 3.84 -26.98 3.12
N ALA A 229 3.34 -25.74 3.23
CA ALA A 229 2.05 -25.44 3.87
C ALA A 229 0.87 -26.01 3.08
N GLN A 230 0.90 -25.92 1.74
CA GLN A 230 -0.11 -26.54 0.89
C GLN A 230 -0.15 -28.07 1.01
N GLN A 231 1.01 -28.71 1.25
CA GLN A 231 1.08 -30.17 1.38
C GLN A 231 0.66 -30.67 2.76
N ARG A 232 1.05 -29.96 3.83
CA ARG A 232 0.83 -30.40 5.22
C ARG A 232 -0.41 -29.78 5.87
N HIS A 233 -0.73 -28.54 5.50
CA HIS A 233 -1.76 -27.70 6.11
C HIS A 233 -2.77 -27.20 5.07
N ALA A 234 -3.13 -28.05 4.09
CA ALA A 234 -3.96 -27.66 2.94
C ALA A 234 -5.31 -27.03 3.33
N ALA A 235 -5.90 -27.45 4.45
CA ALA A 235 -7.18 -26.94 4.95
C ALA A 235 -7.06 -25.58 5.67
N GLU A 236 -5.87 -25.25 6.18
CA GLU A 236 -5.57 -24.01 6.90
C GLU A 236 -4.92 -22.97 5.97
N TYR A 237 -4.35 -23.43 4.85
CA TYR A 237 -3.66 -22.58 3.89
C TYR A 237 -4.61 -21.67 3.12
N VAL A 238 -4.47 -20.36 3.32
CA VAL A 238 -5.21 -19.33 2.58
C VAL A 238 -4.24 -18.52 1.72
N THR A 239 -4.57 -18.36 0.44
CA THR A 239 -3.85 -17.51 -0.50
C THR A 239 -4.79 -16.65 -1.32
N GLY A 240 -4.35 -15.45 -1.68
CA GLY A 240 -5.14 -14.48 -2.42
C GLY A 240 -4.28 -13.35 -2.97
N PRO A 241 -4.82 -12.54 -3.90
CA PRO A 241 -4.10 -11.40 -4.45
C PRO A 241 -3.74 -10.41 -3.34
N TRP A 242 -2.48 -10.02 -3.29
CA TRP A 242 -2.00 -8.97 -2.40
C TRP A 242 -1.57 -7.74 -3.21
N LEU A 243 -1.96 -6.59 -2.70
CA LEU A 243 -2.23 -5.41 -3.47
C LEU A 243 -1.05 -4.44 -3.31
N ARG A 244 0.08 -4.93 -3.80
CA ARG A 244 1.42 -4.42 -3.53
C ARG A 244 2.30 -4.62 -4.76
N THR A 245 3.10 -3.60 -5.08
CA THR A 245 4.15 -3.70 -6.09
C THR A 245 5.51 -3.68 -5.40
N ILE A 246 6.38 -4.62 -5.78
CA ILE A 246 7.76 -4.70 -5.30
C ILE A 246 8.66 -4.17 -6.41
N TYR A 247 9.55 -3.24 -6.07
CA TYR A 247 10.32 -2.49 -7.05
C TYR A 247 11.68 -2.08 -6.48
N LEU A 248 12.59 -1.77 -7.40
CA LEU A 248 13.91 -1.24 -7.11
C LEU A 248 13.87 0.29 -7.14
N PHE A 249 14.53 0.90 -6.18
CA PHE A 249 14.69 2.35 -6.14
C PHE A 249 15.98 2.74 -6.82
N PHE A 250 15.88 3.67 -7.77
CA PHE A 250 17.03 4.25 -8.46
C PHE A 250 17.28 5.65 -7.93
N ASN A 251 18.49 5.91 -7.42
CA ASN A 251 18.92 7.27 -7.15
C ASN A 251 19.23 7.97 -8.47
N ALA A 252 18.21 8.61 -9.06
CA ALA A 252 18.31 9.30 -10.35
C ALA A 252 19.16 10.59 -10.30
N GLY A 253 19.65 11.01 -9.13
CA GLY A 253 20.60 12.12 -8.99
C GLY A 253 22.06 11.67 -8.99
N ARG A 254 22.33 10.37 -8.84
CA ARG A 254 23.69 9.84 -8.64
C ARG A 254 24.20 9.12 -9.90
N PRO A 255 25.37 9.48 -10.45
CA PRO A 255 26.00 8.69 -11.50
C PRO A 255 26.29 7.25 -11.05
N PRO A 256 26.13 6.23 -11.91
CA PRO A 256 25.75 6.32 -13.31
C PRO A 256 24.22 6.38 -13.52
N LEU A 257 23.41 6.14 -12.49
CA LEU A 257 21.96 6.04 -12.60
C LEU A 257 21.24 7.37 -12.88
N HIS A 258 21.92 8.50 -12.87
CA HIS A 258 21.38 9.75 -13.42
C HIS A 258 21.00 9.64 -14.90
N ASP A 259 21.72 8.82 -15.68
CA ASP A 259 21.42 8.59 -17.09
C ASP A 259 20.20 7.66 -17.22
N PRO A 260 19.10 8.12 -17.84
CA PRO A 260 17.91 7.29 -18.03
C PRO A 260 18.17 6.04 -18.87
N ARG A 261 19.18 6.03 -19.75
CA ARG A 261 19.55 4.86 -20.57
C ARG A 261 20.11 3.74 -19.70
N VAL A 262 20.94 4.06 -18.71
CA VAL A 262 21.46 3.09 -17.73
C VAL A 262 20.31 2.49 -16.93
N ARG A 263 19.39 3.31 -16.40
CA ARG A 263 18.21 2.82 -15.66
C ARG A 263 17.32 1.92 -16.52
N ARG A 264 17.11 2.29 -17.79
CA ARG A 264 16.32 1.51 -18.75
C ARG A 264 17.00 0.18 -19.10
N ALA A 265 18.32 0.17 -19.29
CA ALA A 265 19.09 -1.05 -19.52
C ALA A 265 18.94 -2.05 -18.35
N LEU A 266 19.05 -1.59 -17.11
CA LEU A 266 18.84 -2.43 -15.93
C LEU A 266 17.43 -3.03 -15.88
N ALA A 267 16.41 -2.23 -16.23
CA ALA A 267 15.01 -2.67 -16.22
C ALA A 267 14.65 -3.63 -17.36
N LEU A 268 15.30 -3.49 -18.53
CA LEU A 268 15.14 -4.38 -19.70
C LEU A 268 15.91 -5.69 -19.53
N ALA A 269 17.02 -5.69 -18.80
CA ALA A 269 17.78 -6.91 -18.47
C ALA A 269 17.11 -7.77 -17.37
N LEU A 270 16.01 -7.30 -16.77
CA LEU A 270 15.28 -8.03 -15.75
C LEU A 270 14.17 -8.88 -16.36
N ASP A 271 14.41 -10.19 -16.42
CA ASP A 271 13.38 -11.19 -16.71
C ASP A 271 12.46 -11.35 -15.48
N ARG A 272 11.34 -10.61 -15.48
CA ARG A 272 10.37 -10.61 -14.37
C ARG A 272 9.65 -11.96 -14.24
N ASP A 273 9.43 -12.66 -15.35
CA ASP A 273 8.77 -13.96 -15.34
C ASP A 273 9.69 -15.01 -14.72
N ALA A 274 10.97 -15.02 -15.10
CA ALA A 274 11.94 -15.93 -14.51
C ALA A 274 12.20 -15.61 -13.04
N LEU A 275 12.31 -14.33 -12.66
CA LEU A 275 12.43 -13.93 -11.24
C LEU A 275 11.24 -14.43 -10.42
N ALA A 276 10.02 -14.12 -10.85
CA ALA A 276 8.79 -14.50 -10.14
C ALA A 276 8.65 -16.02 -9.99
N ASN A 277 8.89 -16.78 -11.06
CA ASN A 277 8.62 -18.21 -11.07
C ASN A 277 9.78 -19.06 -10.53
N ARG A 278 11.03 -18.64 -10.70
CA ARG A 278 12.21 -19.46 -10.34
C ARG A 278 12.88 -19.05 -9.05
N ALA A 279 13.04 -17.75 -8.81
CA ALA A 279 13.67 -17.24 -7.59
C ALA A 279 12.65 -16.99 -6.47
N LEU A 280 11.39 -16.72 -6.82
CA LEU A 280 10.32 -16.42 -5.87
C LEU A 280 9.20 -17.48 -5.84
N ASN A 281 9.46 -18.67 -6.40
CA ASN A 281 8.61 -19.86 -6.31
C ASN A 281 7.15 -19.66 -6.78
N GLY A 282 6.90 -18.68 -7.65
CA GLY A 282 5.56 -18.41 -8.21
C GLY A 282 4.60 -17.69 -7.26
N TYR A 283 5.07 -17.15 -6.12
CA TYR A 283 4.23 -16.40 -5.18
C TYR A 283 3.94 -14.95 -5.63
N ASP A 284 4.72 -14.43 -6.58
CA ASP A 284 4.60 -13.08 -7.08
C ASP A 284 4.16 -13.06 -8.54
N VAL A 285 3.38 -12.05 -8.91
CA VAL A 285 2.96 -11.83 -10.30
C VAL A 285 3.94 -10.86 -10.96
N PRO A 286 4.47 -11.17 -12.17
CA PRO A 286 5.31 -10.27 -12.93
C PRO A 286 4.64 -8.90 -13.13
N ALA A 287 5.31 -7.83 -12.69
CA ALA A 287 4.79 -6.46 -12.77
C ALA A 287 4.89 -5.90 -14.21
N THR A 288 3.99 -6.33 -15.09
CA THR A 288 3.94 -5.93 -16.52
C THR A 288 3.11 -4.66 -16.78
N GLY A 289 2.24 -4.28 -15.84
CA GLY A 289 1.41 -3.07 -15.93
C GLY A 289 2.00 -1.82 -15.27
N GLY A 290 3.31 -1.79 -15.06
CA GLY A 290 4.00 -0.70 -14.38
C GLY A 290 3.85 -0.76 -12.85
N PHE A 291 3.78 0.42 -12.22
CA PHE A 291 3.81 0.53 -10.76
C PHE A 291 2.49 0.16 -10.08
N VAL A 292 1.38 0.43 -10.76
CA VAL A 292 0.03 0.21 -10.24
C VAL A 292 -0.32 -1.27 -10.45
N PRO A 293 -0.48 -2.08 -9.39
CA PRO A 293 -0.76 -3.50 -9.51
C PRO A 293 -2.16 -3.78 -10.10
N PRO A 294 -2.37 -4.98 -10.69
CA PRO A 294 -3.70 -5.42 -11.12
C PRO A 294 -4.70 -5.38 -9.97
N GLY A 295 -5.94 -4.99 -10.26
CA GLY A 295 -7.01 -4.84 -9.26
C GLY A 295 -7.16 -3.43 -8.70
N MET A 296 -6.22 -2.51 -8.97
CA MET A 296 -6.39 -1.09 -8.64
C MET A 296 -7.06 -0.28 -9.76
N PRO A 297 -7.93 0.69 -9.41
CA PRO A 297 -8.43 1.69 -10.36
C PRO A 297 -7.32 2.55 -10.98
N GLY A 298 -7.02 2.40 -12.27
CA GLY A 298 -5.90 3.11 -12.93
C GLY A 298 -4.72 2.22 -13.31
N HIS A 299 -4.81 0.92 -13.01
CA HIS A 299 -3.92 -0.07 -13.61
C HIS A 299 -4.04 -0.05 -15.14
N THR A 300 -2.90 0.02 -15.82
CA THR A 300 -2.85 -0.11 -17.29
C THR A 300 -1.98 -1.32 -17.64
N PRO A 301 -2.56 -2.41 -18.16
CA PRO A 301 -1.78 -3.60 -18.48
C PRO A 301 -0.77 -3.31 -19.59
N GLY A 302 0.41 -3.91 -19.50
CA GLY A 302 1.41 -3.89 -20.58
C GLY A 302 2.20 -2.58 -20.77
N ILE A 303 2.11 -1.61 -19.85
CA ILE A 303 2.92 -0.38 -19.91
C ILE A 303 4.34 -0.56 -19.36
N GLY A 304 4.61 -1.67 -18.69
CA GLY A 304 5.94 -2.01 -18.17
C GLY A 304 6.92 -2.31 -19.30
N LEU A 305 8.21 -2.00 -19.07
CA LEU A 305 9.27 -2.36 -20.00
C LEU A 305 9.38 -3.90 -20.12
N PRO A 306 9.47 -4.45 -21.34
CA PRO A 306 9.62 -5.89 -21.53
C PRO A 306 11.01 -6.37 -21.08
N TYR A 307 11.19 -7.69 -21.03
CA TYR A 307 12.53 -8.26 -20.97
C TYR A 307 13.15 -8.22 -22.37
N ASP A 308 14.23 -7.46 -22.53
CA ASP A 308 14.97 -7.31 -23.78
C ASP A 308 16.47 -7.12 -23.48
N PRO A 309 17.22 -8.22 -23.35
CA PRO A 309 18.64 -8.15 -23.01
C PRO A 309 19.51 -7.58 -24.14
N ASP A 310 19.06 -7.64 -25.39
CA ASP A 310 19.79 -7.07 -26.53
C ASP A 310 19.70 -5.55 -26.51
N GLU A 311 18.50 -5.00 -26.37
CA GLU A 311 18.31 -3.55 -26.23
C GLU A 311 18.93 -3.03 -24.94
N ALA A 312 18.91 -3.82 -23.86
CA ALA A 312 19.59 -3.46 -22.62
C ALA A 312 21.11 -3.25 -22.82
N ARG A 313 21.77 -4.17 -23.55
CA ARG A 313 23.20 -4.04 -23.89
C ARG A 313 23.44 -2.85 -24.81
N HIS A 314 22.56 -2.63 -25.79
CA HIS A 314 22.66 -1.52 -26.72
C HIS A 314 22.59 -0.17 -25.99
N LEU A 315 21.57 0.04 -25.16
CA LEU A 315 21.42 1.27 -24.36
C LEU A 315 22.59 1.50 -23.40
N LEU A 316 23.13 0.43 -22.81
CA LEU A 316 24.29 0.54 -21.92
C LEU A 316 25.56 0.94 -22.70
N ALA A 317 25.74 0.44 -23.93
CA ALA A 317 26.82 0.85 -24.82
C ALA A 317 26.67 2.31 -25.27
N GLU A 318 25.46 2.75 -25.64
CA GLU A 318 25.17 4.16 -25.96
C GLU A 318 25.42 5.10 -24.77
N ALA A 319 25.21 4.61 -23.54
CA ALA A 319 25.55 5.31 -22.31
C ALA A 319 27.06 5.40 -22.05
N GLY A 320 27.90 4.81 -22.91
CA GLY A 320 29.36 4.83 -22.81
C GLY A 320 29.97 3.61 -22.12
N TYR A 321 29.17 2.57 -21.86
CA TYR A 321 29.58 1.39 -21.09
C TYR A 321 29.40 0.08 -21.89
N PRO A 322 30.05 -0.09 -23.05
CA PRO A 322 29.88 -1.28 -23.88
C PRO A 322 30.33 -2.55 -23.14
N GLY A 323 29.39 -3.48 -22.96
CA GLY A 323 29.60 -4.70 -22.16
C GLY A 323 29.93 -4.40 -20.69
N GLY A 324 29.41 -3.29 -20.15
CA GLY A 324 29.63 -2.86 -18.76
C GLY A 324 30.99 -2.24 -18.49
N ARG A 325 31.91 -2.23 -19.47
CA ARG A 325 33.26 -1.70 -19.30
C ARG A 325 33.23 -0.20 -18.99
N GLY A 326 33.92 0.20 -17.93
CA GLY A 326 34.00 1.59 -17.48
C GLY A 326 32.82 2.04 -16.61
N LEU A 327 31.78 1.21 -16.43
CA LEU A 327 30.71 1.49 -15.48
C LEU A 327 31.26 1.26 -14.06
N PRO A 328 31.16 2.24 -13.15
CA PRO A 328 31.54 2.01 -11.76
C PRO A 328 30.62 0.97 -11.11
N THR A 329 31.12 0.27 -10.10
CA THR A 329 30.32 -0.67 -9.31
C THR A 329 29.08 0.01 -8.74
N ILE A 330 27.92 -0.57 -8.99
CA ILE A 330 26.67 -0.07 -8.47
C ILE A 330 26.57 -0.46 -6.98
N GLN A 331 26.90 0.49 -6.12
CA GLN A 331 26.64 0.41 -4.68
C GLN A 331 25.13 0.40 -4.40
N ALA A 332 24.66 -0.61 -3.69
CA ALA A 332 23.26 -0.87 -3.42
C ALA A 332 23.04 -1.20 -1.93
N GLN A 333 21.88 -0.86 -1.39
CA GLN A 333 21.46 -1.25 -0.04
C GLN A 333 20.15 -2.01 -0.09
N GLY A 334 19.99 -3.03 0.75
CA GLY A 334 18.72 -3.73 0.82
C GLY A 334 18.62 -4.80 1.89
N VAL A 335 17.38 -5.20 2.19
CA VAL A 335 17.09 -6.26 3.17
C VAL A 335 17.66 -7.60 2.71
N ASP A 336 18.37 -8.31 3.57
CA ASP A 336 19.05 -9.59 3.26
C ASP A 336 18.19 -10.83 3.47
N THR A 337 17.00 -10.69 4.04
CA THR A 337 16.17 -11.83 4.44
C THR A 337 15.07 -12.16 3.43
N GLY A 338 14.64 -13.42 3.44
CA GLY A 338 13.49 -13.92 2.69
C GLY A 338 13.55 -13.62 1.20
N MET A 339 12.45 -13.11 0.66
CA MET A 339 12.34 -12.79 -0.77
C MET A 339 13.28 -11.68 -1.24
N PHE A 340 13.73 -10.80 -0.33
CA PHE A 340 14.60 -9.70 -0.70
C PHE A 340 16.01 -10.21 -1.01
N GLY A 341 16.56 -11.08 -0.17
CA GLY A 341 17.85 -11.75 -0.41
C GLY A 341 17.87 -12.48 -1.76
N ALA A 342 16.89 -13.37 -2.00
CA ALA A 342 16.79 -14.13 -3.25
C ALA A 342 16.71 -13.22 -4.50
N THR A 343 15.98 -12.11 -4.42
CA THR A 343 15.90 -11.15 -5.54
C THR A 343 17.22 -10.42 -5.75
N LYS A 344 17.94 -10.03 -4.70
CA LYS A 344 19.23 -9.35 -4.81
C LYS A 344 20.29 -10.23 -5.46
N GLU A 345 20.38 -11.49 -5.04
CA GLU A 345 21.28 -12.50 -5.64
C GLU A 345 20.95 -12.74 -7.12
N TRP A 346 19.66 -12.85 -7.44
CA TRP A 346 19.19 -12.96 -8.81
C TRP A 346 19.63 -11.77 -9.65
N LEU A 347 19.35 -10.54 -9.20
CA LEU A 347 19.74 -9.31 -9.91
C LEU A 347 21.26 -9.22 -10.09
N GLN A 348 22.03 -9.50 -9.04
CA GLN A 348 23.48 -9.45 -9.07
C GLN A 348 24.05 -10.43 -10.10
N THR A 349 23.52 -11.65 -10.16
CA THR A 349 23.94 -12.68 -11.12
C THR A 349 23.53 -12.32 -12.54
N ARG A 350 22.24 -12.00 -12.76
CA ARG A 350 21.70 -11.76 -14.10
C ARG A 350 22.25 -10.50 -14.74
N TRP A 351 22.43 -9.42 -13.99
CA TRP A 351 23.05 -8.20 -14.54
C TRP A 351 24.54 -8.40 -14.85
N ARG A 352 25.27 -9.19 -14.05
CA ARG A 352 26.66 -9.55 -14.38
C ARG A 352 26.73 -10.32 -15.69
N GLU A 353 25.88 -11.32 -15.87
CA GLU A 353 25.85 -12.16 -17.08
C GLU A 353 25.39 -11.40 -18.34
N ILE A 354 24.33 -10.59 -18.23
CA ILE A 354 23.70 -9.94 -19.38
C ILE A 354 24.42 -8.64 -19.78
N LEU A 355 24.85 -7.86 -18.79
CA LEU A 355 25.36 -6.50 -18.97
C LEU A 355 26.85 -6.35 -18.66
N GLY A 356 27.48 -7.34 -17.99
CA GLY A 356 28.89 -7.25 -17.60
C GLY A 356 29.16 -6.29 -16.44
N ILE A 357 28.15 -6.00 -15.61
CA ILE A 357 28.25 -5.01 -14.53
C ILE A 357 28.33 -5.68 -13.15
N ALA A 358 28.91 -4.95 -12.19
CA ALA A 358 28.95 -5.37 -10.79
C ALA A 358 27.97 -4.55 -9.94
N VAL A 359 27.23 -5.25 -9.08
CA VAL A 359 26.40 -4.65 -8.04
C VAL A 359 26.89 -5.18 -6.69
N GLU A 360 27.12 -4.28 -5.75
CA GLU A 360 27.51 -4.59 -4.37
C GLU A 360 26.36 -4.22 -3.44
N TRP A 361 25.80 -5.23 -2.78
CA TRP A 361 24.72 -5.06 -1.83
C TRP A 361 25.29 -4.97 -0.42
N GLN A 362 24.96 -3.88 0.27
CA GLN A 362 25.13 -3.74 1.70
C GLN A 362 23.81 -4.08 2.40
N PRO A 363 23.87 -4.74 3.57
CA PRO A 363 22.70 -4.93 4.42
C PRO A 363 22.04 -3.61 4.74
N LEU A 364 20.72 -3.60 4.74
CA LEU A 364 19.96 -2.43 5.11
C LEU A 364 19.79 -2.36 6.64
N ASP A 365 20.35 -1.31 7.25
CA ASP A 365 19.94 -0.85 8.57
C ASP A 365 18.96 0.32 8.42
N TRP A 366 17.73 0.14 8.92
CA TRP A 366 16.66 1.14 8.84
C TRP A 366 17.00 2.45 9.56
N GLY A 367 17.93 2.43 10.52
CA GLY A 367 18.42 3.62 11.22
C GLY A 367 19.43 4.47 10.43
N GLU A 368 20.04 3.93 9.38
CA GLU A 368 21.18 4.55 8.68
C GLU A 368 20.87 4.99 7.25
N ILE A 369 19.63 4.85 6.78
CA ILE A 369 19.34 5.09 5.38
C ILE A 369 19.44 6.58 5.05
N ARG A 370 20.37 6.89 4.13
CA ARG A 370 20.61 8.25 3.63
C ARG A 370 20.13 8.35 2.20
N ASP A 371 19.14 9.21 1.94
CA ASP A 371 18.55 9.37 0.60
C ASP A 371 19.25 10.41 -0.25
N THR A 372 20.06 11.25 0.41
CA THR A 372 20.74 12.37 -0.21
C THR A 372 22.15 12.50 0.37
N GLY A 373 23.08 12.96 -0.47
CA GLY A 373 24.49 13.11 -0.11
C GLY A 373 25.42 12.13 -0.83
N PRO A 374 26.74 12.31 -0.66
CA PRO A 374 27.76 11.53 -1.36
C PRO A 374 27.76 10.04 -0.99
N ASP A 375 27.18 9.67 0.15
CA ASP A 375 27.14 8.29 0.65
C ASP A 375 25.82 7.55 0.32
N ALA A 376 24.82 8.24 -0.23
CA ALA A 376 23.52 7.64 -0.55
C ALA A 376 23.64 6.58 -1.66
N PRO A 377 23.19 5.33 -1.50
CA PRO A 377 23.44 4.27 -2.47
C PRO A 377 22.85 4.60 -3.85
N HIS A 378 23.39 3.96 -4.90
CA HIS A 378 22.80 4.07 -6.23
C HIS A 378 21.44 3.36 -6.25
N LEU A 379 21.36 2.17 -5.64
CA LEU A 379 20.17 1.34 -5.59
C LEU A 379 19.71 1.12 -4.16
N PHE A 380 18.40 1.07 -3.97
CA PHE A 380 17.80 0.63 -2.72
C PHE A 380 16.73 -0.45 -2.98
N PHE A 381 16.64 -1.45 -2.09
CA PHE A 381 15.66 -2.52 -2.16
C PHE A 381 15.28 -3.10 -0.78
N GLY A 382 14.11 -2.75 -0.25
CA GLY A 382 13.72 -3.18 1.10
C GLY A 382 12.23 -3.12 1.43
N GLY A 383 11.35 -2.94 0.45
CA GLY A 383 9.90 -2.95 0.67
C GLY A 383 9.30 -1.70 1.35
N GLY A 384 10.12 -0.74 1.78
CA GLY A 384 9.72 0.58 2.30
C GLY A 384 10.66 1.67 1.78
N TRP A 385 10.17 2.90 1.63
CA TRP A 385 11.02 4.01 1.20
C TRP A 385 12.01 4.38 2.31
N PRO A 386 13.23 4.79 1.96
CA PRO A 386 14.04 5.52 2.89
C PRO A 386 13.54 6.98 3.01
N THR A 387 13.48 7.46 4.26
CA THR A 387 12.50 8.45 4.75
C THR A 387 13.07 9.84 5.02
N THR A 388 14.28 10.16 4.57
CA THR A 388 15.00 11.30 5.13
C THR A 388 14.66 12.67 4.51
N ARG A 389 14.05 12.76 3.32
CA ARG A 389 13.75 14.11 2.75
C ARG A 389 12.71 14.25 1.64
N THR A 390 12.23 13.15 1.07
CA THR A 390 11.18 13.19 0.04
C THR A 390 9.94 12.48 0.55
N PRO A 391 8.78 13.14 0.57
CA PRO A 391 7.58 12.51 1.08
C PRO A 391 7.08 11.51 0.04
N THR A 392 7.31 10.22 0.26
CA THR A 392 6.71 9.19 -0.59
C THR A 392 6.28 7.97 0.21
N VAL A 393 5.03 7.60 -0.07
CA VAL A 393 4.19 6.60 0.58
C VAL A 393 4.71 5.20 0.24
N SER A 394 5.01 4.35 1.23
CA SER A 394 5.24 2.92 0.99
C SER A 394 4.08 2.37 0.17
N CYS A 395 4.29 1.62 -0.90
CA CYS A 395 3.16 1.10 -1.70
C CYS A 395 2.78 -0.31 -1.22
N GLY A 396 2.72 -0.49 0.10
CA GLY A 396 2.51 -1.79 0.77
C GLY A 396 1.32 -1.81 1.75
N TRP A 397 0.31 -0.96 1.55
CA TRP A 397 -0.76 -0.70 2.52
C TRP A 397 -1.95 -1.67 2.51
N ALA A 398 -1.93 -2.72 1.70
CA ALA A 398 -3.18 -3.37 1.33
C ALA A 398 -3.35 -4.78 1.93
N SER A 399 -3.41 -4.93 3.25
CA SER A 399 -4.15 -6.07 3.83
C SER A 399 -5.64 -5.76 4.00
N ARG A 400 -6.03 -4.48 4.05
CA ARG A 400 -7.43 -4.01 3.98
C ARG A 400 -7.58 -2.61 3.42
N SER A 401 -6.56 -2.02 2.79
CA SER A 401 -6.60 -0.60 2.40
C SER A 401 -5.93 -0.29 1.06
N TRP A 402 -6.68 0.24 0.10
CA TRP A 402 -6.13 0.86 -1.12
C TRP A 402 -6.46 2.35 -1.18
N ALA A 403 -5.44 3.18 -1.41
CA ALA A 403 -5.53 4.40 -2.21
C ALA A 403 -4.14 4.79 -2.78
N PHE A 404 -4.17 5.62 -3.81
CA PHE A 404 -3.17 5.76 -4.88
C PHE A 404 -1.99 6.71 -4.66
N CYS A 405 -1.00 6.51 -5.53
CA CYS A 405 0.11 7.42 -5.82
C CYS A 405 -0.36 8.67 -6.60
N PRO A 406 -0.01 9.91 -6.19
CA PRO A 406 -0.40 11.11 -6.90
C PRO A 406 0.55 11.37 -8.08
N ALA A 407 0.20 10.89 -9.28
CA ALA A 407 0.80 11.39 -10.51
C ALA A 407 -0.01 12.59 -11.03
N LYS A 408 0.30 13.80 -10.55
CA LYS A 408 -0.11 15.04 -11.23
C LYS A 408 0.69 15.14 -12.54
N ALA A 409 0.12 14.64 -13.64
CA ALA A 409 0.46 15.07 -14.99
C ALA A 409 -0.81 15.62 -15.62
N SER A 410 -0.76 16.91 -15.93
CA SER A 410 -1.80 17.73 -16.57
C SER A 410 -2.48 17.03 -17.77
N TRP A 411 -3.77 16.73 -17.65
CA TRP A 411 -4.64 16.23 -18.71
C TRP A 411 -5.15 17.33 -19.67
N GLN A 412 -4.31 18.31 -20.03
CA GLN A 412 -4.69 19.37 -20.98
C GLN A 412 -3.72 19.60 -22.15
N ALA A 413 -2.71 18.77 -22.36
CA ALA A 413 -1.71 19.02 -23.41
C ALA A 413 -1.53 17.86 -24.42
N TRP A 414 -2.60 17.21 -24.90
CA TRP A 414 -2.50 16.19 -25.96
C TRP A 414 -3.63 16.26 -27.02
N TRP A 415 -3.93 17.47 -27.51
CA TRP A 415 -4.76 17.68 -28.71
C TRP A 415 -4.08 18.52 -29.80
N LYS A 416 -2.79 18.28 -30.05
CA LYS A 416 -2.14 18.70 -31.31
C LYS A 416 -1.16 17.64 -31.81
N ARG A 417 -1.65 16.71 -32.64
CA ARG A 417 -0.80 16.12 -33.70
C ARG A 417 -1.03 16.93 -34.98
N PRO A 418 0.02 17.39 -35.67
CA PRO A 418 -0.11 18.02 -36.97
C PRO A 418 -0.30 16.94 -38.05
N GLY A 419 -1.28 17.13 -38.94
CA GLY A 419 -1.37 16.39 -40.20
C GLY A 419 -2.38 15.25 -40.26
N ALA A 420 -3.66 15.58 -40.38
CA ALA A 420 -4.64 14.78 -41.13
C ALA A 420 -5.81 15.71 -41.55
N PRO A 421 -6.27 15.67 -42.82
CA PRO A 421 -7.23 16.64 -43.35
C PRO A 421 -8.66 16.40 -42.83
N PRO A 422 -9.53 17.43 -42.83
CA PRO A 422 -10.82 17.38 -42.17
C PRO A 422 -11.88 16.73 -43.07
N THR A 423 -12.55 15.68 -42.58
CA THR A 423 -13.84 15.24 -43.15
C THR A 423 -14.91 15.17 -42.07
N SER A 424 -15.84 16.13 -42.21
CA SER A 424 -17.27 16.13 -41.85
C SER A 424 -17.73 15.75 -40.44
N ARG A 425 -18.31 16.78 -39.80
CA ARG A 425 -19.21 16.76 -38.65
C ARG A 425 -20.46 15.89 -38.88
N SER A 426 -20.80 15.08 -37.89
CA SER A 426 -22.17 14.73 -37.46
C SER A 426 -22.06 14.27 -36.00
N GLY A 427 -22.63 14.91 -34.98
CA GLY A 427 -23.92 15.58 -34.93
C GLY A 427 -24.97 14.67 -34.32
N TRP A 428 -24.79 14.22 -33.07
CA TRP A 428 -25.85 13.56 -32.29
C TRP A 428 -25.91 14.16 -30.87
N ARG A 429 -26.97 14.94 -30.64
CA ARG A 429 -27.47 15.34 -29.33
C ARG A 429 -28.28 14.17 -28.75
N CYS A 430 -28.05 13.81 -27.49
CA CYS A 430 -29.02 13.07 -26.70
C CYS A 430 -29.65 14.01 -25.67
N THR A 431 -30.89 14.42 -25.95
CA THR A 431 -31.84 15.00 -25.00
C THR A 431 -32.67 13.88 -24.40
N GLY A 432 -32.72 13.75 -23.08
CA GLY A 432 -33.67 12.85 -22.42
C GLY A 432 -33.47 12.74 -20.91
N ARG A 433 -34.35 13.40 -20.14
CA ARG A 433 -34.60 13.11 -18.72
C ARG A 433 -35.29 11.75 -18.62
N LEU A 434 -34.81 10.86 -17.75
CA LEU A 434 -35.62 9.78 -17.19
C LEU A 434 -35.34 9.65 -15.69
N THR A 435 -36.44 9.57 -14.97
CA THR A 435 -36.64 9.41 -13.53
C THR A 435 -36.24 8.01 -13.03
N GLY A 436 -36.07 7.89 -11.71
CA GLY A 436 -35.40 6.78 -11.06
C GLY A 436 -36.02 5.39 -11.26
N SER A 437 -35.16 4.38 -11.14
CA SER A 437 -35.42 3.09 -10.48
C SER A 437 -34.19 2.17 -10.58
N CYS A 438 -34.02 1.39 -9.51
CA CYS A 438 -32.97 0.42 -9.20
C CYS A 438 -32.32 -0.31 -10.38
N TRP A 439 -30.99 -0.35 -10.39
CA TRP A 439 -30.24 -1.39 -11.11
C TRP A 439 -29.43 -2.23 -10.13
N ARG A 440 -29.93 -3.44 -9.85
CA ARG A 440 -29.14 -4.58 -9.39
C ARG A 440 -28.22 -4.99 -10.54
N ALA A 441 -26.90 -4.88 -10.36
CA ALA A 441 -25.95 -5.48 -11.29
C ALA A 441 -25.85 -6.99 -11.02
N ARG A 442 -26.21 -7.79 -12.03
CA ARG A 442 -26.00 -9.24 -12.06
C ARG A 442 -24.53 -9.54 -12.30
N SER A 443 -24.00 -10.43 -11.47
CA SER A 443 -22.72 -11.12 -11.60
C SER A 443 -22.48 -11.66 -13.02
N TRP A 444 -21.34 -11.31 -13.62
CA TRP A 444 -20.76 -12.04 -14.74
C TRP A 444 -19.51 -12.75 -14.24
N SER A 445 -19.61 -14.07 -14.10
CA SER A 445 -18.49 -14.98 -13.88
C SER A 445 -18.19 -15.75 -15.16
N ARG A 446 -16.91 -16.14 -15.31
CA ARG A 446 -16.29 -17.02 -16.31
C ARG A 446 -15.66 -16.34 -17.53
N PHE A 447 -14.36 -16.05 -17.40
CA PHE A 447 -13.40 -16.28 -18.48
C PHE A 447 -12.65 -17.57 -18.16
N SER A 448 -12.95 -18.64 -18.91
CA SER A 448 -12.21 -19.89 -18.93
C SER A 448 -11.00 -19.76 -19.85
N THR A 449 -9.81 -19.99 -19.32
CA THR A 449 -8.58 -20.26 -20.06
C THR A 449 -8.68 -21.62 -20.75
N GLY A 450 -8.76 -21.62 -22.07
CA GLY A 450 -8.63 -22.83 -22.89
C GLY A 450 -7.17 -23.07 -23.27
N ALA A 451 -6.52 -24.04 -22.63
CA ALA A 451 -5.31 -24.66 -23.14
C ALA A 451 -5.66 -26.05 -23.67
N CYS A 452 -5.49 -26.24 -24.98
CA CYS A 452 -5.64 -27.53 -25.65
C CYS A 452 -4.54 -28.49 -25.17
N ILE A 453 -4.93 -29.61 -24.58
CA ILE A 453 -4.09 -30.81 -24.51
C ILE A 453 -4.87 -31.94 -25.16
N SER A 454 -4.34 -32.43 -26.27
CA SER A 454 -4.78 -33.64 -26.97
C SER A 454 -4.37 -34.87 -26.16
N SER A 455 -5.32 -35.69 -25.75
CA SER A 455 -5.06 -37.11 -25.52
C SER A 455 -6.29 -37.94 -25.91
N SER A 456 -6.01 -38.94 -26.74
CA SER A 456 -6.93 -39.88 -27.33
C SER A 456 -7.35 -40.96 -26.33
N SER A 457 -8.65 -41.20 -26.16
CA SER A 457 -9.18 -42.53 -25.88
C SER A 457 -10.66 -42.64 -26.25
N ARG A 458 -11.04 -43.83 -26.71
CA ARG A 458 -12.30 -44.20 -27.36
C ARG A 458 -13.42 -44.43 -26.33
N GLY A 459 -14.68 -44.24 -26.73
CA GLY A 459 -15.79 -45.04 -26.17
C GLY A 459 -17.15 -44.35 -25.94
N SER A 460 -18.02 -44.50 -26.94
CA SER A 460 -19.48 -44.76 -26.85
C SER A 460 -20.50 -43.78 -26.22
N SER A 461 -21.44 -43.43 -27.11
CA SER A 461 -22.91 -43.33 -26.98
C SER A 461 -23.58 -42.01 -26.53
N ALA A 462 -24.46 -41.54 -27.44
CA ALA A 462 -25.38 -40.41 -27.39
C ALA A 462 -26.60 -40.70 -26.49
N SER A 463 -27.29 -39.73 -25.88
CA SER A 463 -28.33 -38.88 -26.53
C SER A 463 -28.89 -37.82 -25.53
N PRO A 464 -29.62 -36.78 -25.99
CA PRO A 464 -29.79 -35.50 -25.31
C PRO A 464 -31.17 -35.29 -24.65
N CYS A 465 -31.29 -34.31 -23.74
CA CYS A 465 -32.55 -33.61 -23.46
C CYS A 465 -32.31 -32.16 -23.01
N ARG A 466 -33.09 -31.26 -23.61
CA ARG A 466 -33.36 -29.84 -23.33
C ARG A 466 -34.88 -29.73 -23.04
N PRO A 467 -35.46 -28.60 -22.58
CA PRO A 467 -34.95 -27.22 -22.54
C PRO A 467 -34.35 -26.79 -21.21
#